data_AF-A0AA85AMI7-F1
#
_entry.id   AF-A0AA85AMI7-F1
#
_cell.length_a   1.000
_cell.length_b   1.000
_cell.length_c   1.000
_cell.angle_alpha   90.00
_cell.angle_beta   90.00
_cell.angle_gamma   90.00
#
_symmetry.space_group_name_H-M   'P 1'
#
loop_
_entity.id
_entity.type
_entity.pdbx_description
1 polymer ?
#
loop_
_entity_poly.entity_id
_entity_poly.type
_entity_poly.pdbx_seq_one_letter_code
_entity_poly.pdbx_strand_id
1 'polypeptide(L)' 'MIKTPFYGTDVGDRVQLQKVLLLGSSDFTIIGRPILPVHQVYIEAVVIEKTLEHPKVWYQFHRRRRHHKLRDTAAGA' A
#
# COMPACT_ATOMS: atom_id res chain seq x y z
N MET A 1 -7.23 -3.82 10.70
CA MET A 1 -6.30 -4.65 9.89
C MET A 1 -5.39 -3.69 9.16
N ILE A 2 -4.13 -3.65 9.56
CA ILE A 2 -3.15 -2.67 9.09
C ILE A 2 -2.95 -2.91 7.59
N LYS A 3 -3.41 -1.98 6.75
CA LYS A 3 -3.21 -1.98 5.29
C LYS A 3 -1.88 -1.31 4.91
N THR A 4 -0.91 -1.24 5.82
CA THR A 4 0.36 -0.60 5.48
C THR A 4 1.16 -1.57 4.60
N PRO A 5 1.45 -1.24 3.34
CA PRO A 5 2.45 -1.99 2.59
C PRO A 5 3.78 -1.89 3.36
N PHE A 6 4.59 -2.95 3.34
CA PHE A 6 5.90 -3.04 4.03
C PHE A 6 5.84 -3.20 5.56
N TYR A 7 5.01 -4.13 6.06
CA TYR A 7 5.05 -4.56 7.46
C TYR A 7 6.44 -5.12 7.85
N GLY A 8 6.92 -4.80 9.05
CA GLY A 8 8.20 -5.29 9.58
C GLY A 8 9.45 -4.55 9.10
N THR A 9 9.28 -3.41 8.43
CA THR A 9 10.38 -2.47 8.12
C THR A 9 10.41 -1.32 9.13
N ASP A 10 11.50 -0.57 9.17
CA ASP A 10 11.62 0.72 9.85
C ASP A 10 11.94 1.85 8.86
N VAL A 11 11.83 3.09 9.31
CA VAL A 11 12.25 4.25 8.51
C VAL A 11 13.76 4.18 8.28
N GLY A 12 14.19 4.31 7.04
CA GLY A 12 15.59 4.15 6.61
C GLY A 12 15.91 2.78 6.01
N ASP A 13 15.03 1.78 6.19
CA ASP A 13 15.26 0.45 5.63
C ASP A 13 15.26 0.47 4.11
N ARG A 14 16.16 -0.33 3.54
CA ARG A 14 16.25 -0.58 2.10
C ARG A 14 15.51 -1.87 1.77
N VAL A 15 14.61 -1.84 0.79
CA VAL A 15 13.79 -2.97 0.38
C VAL A 15 13.92 -3.23 -1.12
N GLN A 16 13.93 -4.51 -1.50
CA GLN A 16 13.93 -4.93 -2.91
C GLN A 16 12.50 -5.17 -3.40
N LEU A 17 12.10 -4.52 -4.49
CA LEU A 17 10.80 -4.74 -5.13
C LEU A 17 10.91 -5.82 -6.22
N GLN A 18 10.47 -7.03 -5.91
CA GLN A 18 10.65 -8.20 -6.80
C GLN A 18 9.52 -8.39 -7.82
N LYS A 19 8.32 -7.85 -7.56
CA LYS A 19 7.15 -8.04 -8.42
C LYS A 19 7.07 -6.95 -9.49
N VAL A 20 7.95 -7.03 -10.48
CA VAL A 20 8.02 -6.06 -11.59
C VAL A 20 7.26 -6.58 -12.80
N LEU A 21 6.24 -5.85 -13.26
CA LEU A 21 5.44 -6.27 -14.42
C LEU A 21 6.03 -5.76 -15.74
N LEU A 22 6.59 -4.55 -15.74
CA LEU A 22 7.08 -3.87 -16.93
C LEU A 22 8.24 -2.95 -16.54
N LEU A 23 9.26 -2.89 -17.39
CA LEU A 23 10.35 -1.91 -17.33
C LEU A 23 10.39 -1.13 -18.64
N GLY A 24 10.30 0.21 -18.55
CA GLY A 24 10.43 1.11 -19.69
C GLY A 24 11.76 1.84 -19.66
N SER A 25 12.42 1.94 -20.81
CA SER A 25 13.58 2.79 -21.09
C SER A 25 13.23 3.77 -22.22
N SER A 26 14.11 4.72 -22.53
CA SER A 26 13.94 5.62 -23.68
C SER A 26 13.84 4.86 -25.01
N ASP A 27 14.59 3.76 -25.14
CA ASP A 27 14.81 3.07 -26.42
C ASP A 27 14.11 1.71 -26.51
N PHE A 28 13.67 1.14 -25.38
CA PHE A 28 13.07 -0.18 -25.33
C PHE A 28 12.13 -0.36 -24.15
N THR A 29 11.31 -1.42 -24.20
CA THR A 29 10.42 -1.82 -23.10
C THR A 29 10.51 -3.33 -22.91
N ILE A 30 10.55 -3.78 -21.66
CA ILE A 30 10.53 -5.19 -21.27
C ILE A 30 9.21 -5.46 -20.55
N ILE A 31 8.43 -6.41 -21.05
CA ILE A 31 7.12 -6.76 -20.48
C ILE A 31 7.14 -8.19 -19.96
N GLY A 32 6.74 -8.38 -18.71
CA GLY A 32 6.63 -9.68 -18.06
C GLY A 32 5.41 -10.49 -18.50
N ARG A 33 5.44 -11.79 -18.20
CA ARG A 33 4.32 -12.71 -18.43
C ARG A 33 4.09 -13.62 -17.21
N PRO A 34 3.42 -13.17 -16.13
CA PRO A 34 2.95 -11.80 -15.86
C PRO A 34 4.00 -10.88 -15.19
N ILE A 35 5.06 -11.45 -14.60
CA ILE A 35 6.10 -10.73 -13.87
C ILE A 35 7.45 -11.00 -14.55
N LEU A 36 8.36 -10.03 -14.51
CA LEU A 36 9.74 -10.16 -14.98
C LEU A 36 10.57 -11.05 -14.04
N PRO A 37 11.49 -11.87 -14.56
CA PRO A 37 12.39 -12.65 -13.72
C PRO A 37 13.25 -11.77 -12.80
N VAL A 38 13.45 -12.19 -11.55
CA VAL A 38 14.16 -11.41 -10.51
C VAL A 38 15.62 -11.11 -10.86
N HIS A 39 16.25 -11.94 -11.70
CA HIS A 39 17.62 -11.73 -12.16
C HIS A 39 17.74 -10.73 -13.32
N GLN A 40 16.62 -10.33 -13.94
CA GLN A 40 16.62 -9.41 -15.07
C GLN A 40 16.51 -7.94 -14.64
N VAL A 41 15.90 -7.69 -13.47
CA VAL A 41 15.64 -6.32 -12.97
C VAL A 41 15.84 -6.27 -11.45
N TYR A 42 16.57 -5.26 -10.98
CA TYR A 42 16.78 -4.98 -9.56
C TYR A 42 16.23 -3.59 -9.23
N ILE A 43 15.17 -3.53 -8.42
CA ILE A 43 14.57 -2.28 -7.94
C ILE A 43 14.79 -2.18 -6.43
N GLU A 44 15.59 -1.20 -6.02
CA GLU A 44 15.81 -0.84 -4.62
C GLU A 44 14.97 0.39 -4.27
N ALA A 45 14.31 0.35 -3.12
CA ALA A 45 13.58 1.47 -2.56
C ALA A 45 13.96 1.65 -1.08
N VAL A 46 13.77 2.86 -0.55
CA VAL A 46 14.04 3.19 0.84
C VAL A 46 12.76 3.68 1.51
N VAL A 47 12.50 3.23 2.73
CA VAL A 47 11.38 3.72 3.54
C VAL A 47 11.74 5.10 4.08
N ILE A 48 11.07 6.15 3.61
CA ILE A 48 11.34 7.52 4.06
C ILE A 48 10.51 7.89 5.29
N GLU A 49 9.24 7.49 5.32
CA GLU A 49 8.34 7.82 6.42
C GLU A 49 7.22 6.78 6.58
N LYS A 50 6.58 6.78 7.75
CA LYS A 50 5.36 6.01 8.03
C LYS A 50 4.35 6.92 8.70
N THR A 51 3.26 7.19 7.99
CA THR A 51 2.21 8.11 8.42
C THR A 51 0.87 7.39 8.53
N LEU A 52 -0.04 7.97 9.32
CA LEU A 52 -1.41 7.50 9.39
C LEU A 52 -2.20 8.04 8.20
N GLU A 53 -3.13 7.24 7.69
CA GLU A 53 -4.12 7.76 6.73
C GLU A 53 -5.00 8.81 7.41
N HIS A 54 -5.56 9.73 6.59
CA HIS A 54 -6.54 10.69 7.08
C HIS A 54 -7.72 9.99 7.77
N PRO A 55 -8.30 10.62 8.82
CA PRO A 55 -9.44 10.07 9.52
C PRO A 55 -10.60 9.80 8.56
N LYS A 56 -11.13 8.58 8.61
CA LYS A 56 -12.28 8.17 7.81
C LYS A 56 -13.46 7.94 8.75
N VAL A 57 -14.56 8.62 8.45
CA VAL A 57 -15.82 8.47 9.19
C VAL A 57 -16.70 7.45 8.49
N TRP A 58 -17.04 6.37 9.19
CA TRP A 58 -18.00 5.36 8.76
C TRP A 58 -19.31 5.57 9.50
N TYR A 59 -20.36 5.88 8.76
CA TYR A 59 -21.70 6.04 9.30
C TYR A 59 -22.66 5.03 8.69
N GLN A 60 -23.42 4.33 9.54
CA GLN A 60 -24.45 3.40 9.12
C GLN A 60 -25.78 3.74 9.78
N PHE A 61 -26.80 3.96 8.96
CA PHE A 61 -28.16 4.28 9.39
C PHE A 61 -29.19 3.33 8.77
N HIS A 62 -30.10 2.81 9.60
CA HIS A 62 -31.30 2.12 9.12
C HIS A 62 -32.56 2.81 9.63
N ARG A 63 -33.35 3.32 8.67
CA ARG A 63 -34.60 4.04 8.94
C ARG A 63 -35.60 3.18 9.74
N ARG A 64 -36.22 3.77 10.77
CA ARG A 64 -37.22 3.14 11.66
C ARG A 64 -36.73 1.89 12.42
N ARG A 65 -35.43 1.62 12.45
CA ARG A 65 -34.84 0.48 13.18
C ARG A 65 -34.01 0.89 14.40
N ARG A 66 -34.07 2.17 14.82
CA ARG A 66 -33.23 2.76 15.88
C ARG A 66 -31.74 2.39 15.74
N HIS A 67 -31.27 2.21 14.51
CA HIS A 67 -29.90 1.81 14.23
C HIS A 67 -29.15 2.96 13.58
N HIS A 68 -28.30 3.61 14.39
CA HIS A 68 -27.35 4.62 13.96
C HIS A 68 -26.01 4.25 14.57
N LYS A 69 -25.00 4.02 13.73
CA LYS A 69 -23.64 3.71 14.19
C LYS A 69 -22.68 4.66 13.51
N LEU A 70 -21.97 5.44 14.31
CA LEU A 70 -20.84 6.23 13.89
C LEU A 70 -19.58 5.49 14.33
N ARG A 71 -18.62 5.33 13.42
CA ARG A 71 -17.28 4.83 13.69
C ARG A 71 -16.31 5.80 13.06
N ASP A 72 -15.49 6.42 13.88
CA ASP A 72 -14.34 7.16 13.37
C ASP A 72 -13.11 6.24 13.41
N THR A 73 -12.30 6.30 12.37
CA THR A 73 -11.04 5.54 12.28
C THR A 73 -9.94 6.23 13.11
N ALA A 74 -10.07 7.53 13.43
CA ALA A 74 -9.13 8.24 14.31
C ALA A 74 -9.34 7.98 15.81
N ALA A 75 -10.52 7.54 16.23
CA ALA A 75 -10.87 7.40 17.64
C ALA A 75 -10.26 6.16 18.34
N GLY A 76 -9.33 5.45 17.68
CA GLY A 76 -8.73 4.21 18.19
C GLY A 76 -7.20 4.16 18.09
N ALA A 77 -6.55 5.32 17.97
CA ALA A 77 -5.10 5.45 18.14
C ALA A 77 -4.75 5.67 19.62
#